data_AF-A0A1H5U359-F1
#
_entry.id   AF-A0A1H5U359-F1
#
_cell.length_a   1.000
_cell.length_b   1.000
_cell.length_c   1.000
_cell.angle_alpha   90.00
_cell.angle_beta   90.00
_cell.angle_gamma   90.00
#
_symmetry.space_group_name_H-M   'P 1'
#
loop_
_entity.id
_entity.type
_entity.pdbx_description
1 polymer ?
#
loop_
_entity_poly.entity_id
_entity_poly.type
_entity_poly.pdbx_seq_one_letter_code
_entity_poly.pdbx_strand_id
1 'polypeptide(L)'
;MININHTLEIKKILTDTLGLGKRLDAMESDVILLGNIPELDSVAVVTIILALEQKFSISIKDDEVSAKTFEKLSSLVNFVEIKLAEKNRQLA
;
A
#
# COMPACT_ATOMS: atom_id res chain seq x y z
N MET A 1 -9.37 8.72 -9.85
CA MET A 1 -10.37 8.65 -8.76
C MET A 1 -9.92 7.54 -7.86
N ILE A 2 -9.61 7.84 -6.59
CA ILE A 2 -9.18 6.84 -5.62
C ILE A 2 -10.36 5.93 -5.31
N ASN A 3 -10.24 4.63 -5.58
CA ASN A 3 -11.28 3.65 -5.28
C ASN A 3 -11.28 3.31 -3.79
N ILE A 4 -12.40 3.59 -3.13
CA ILE A 4 -12.61 3.39 -1.69
C ILE A 4 -12.36 1.93 -1.27
N ASN A 5 -12.68 0.96 -2.14
CA ASN A 5 -12.42 -0.46 -1.84
C ASN A 5 -10.92 -0.76 -1.77
N HIS A 6 -10.11 -0.20 -2.68
CA HIS A 6 -8.67 -0.42 -2.67
C HIS A 6 -8.02 0.18 -1.42
N THR A 7 -8.51 1.35 -0.96
CA THR A 7 -8.04 1.96 0.29
C THR A 7 -8.27 1.05 1.50
N LEU A 8 -9.45 0.42 1.60
CA LEU A 8 -9.77 -0.48 2.71
C LEU A 8 -8.90 -1.74 2.69
N GLU A 9 -8.69 -2.35 1.52
CA GLU A 9 -7.85 -3.54 1.39
C GLU A 9 -6.38 -3.25 1.73
N ILE A 10 -5.86 -2.09 1.30
CA ILE A 10 -4.49 -1.66 1.61
C ILE A 10 -4.34 -1.39 3.10
N LYS A 11 -5.32 -0.72 3.73
CA LYS A 11 -5.33 -0.54 5.20
C LYS A 11 -5.31 -1.86 5.93
N LYS A 12 -6.07 -2.85 5.47
CA LYS A 12 -6.09 -4.18 6.08
C LYS A 12 -4.72 -4.87 5.97
N ILE A 13 -4.09 -4.84 4.78
CA ILE A 13 -2.74 -5.39 4.59
C ILE A 13 -1.72 -4.72 5.50
N LEU A 14 -1.74 -3.39 5.58
CA LEU A 14 -0.84 -2.65 6.46
C LEU A 14 -1.10 -3.02 7.94
N THR A 15 -2.36 -3.13 8.34
CA THR A 15 -2.75 -3.53 9.71
C THR A 15 -2.24 -4.93 10.06
N ASP A 16 -2.45 -5.88 9.17
CA ASP A 16 -2.06 -7.28 9.35
C ASP A 16 -0.54 -7.43 9.36
N THR A 17 0.17 -6.69 8.49
CA THR A 17 1.63 -6.77 8.39
C THR A 17 2.34 -6.09 9.54
N LEU A 18 1.86 -4.92 9.95
CA LEU A 18 2.49 -4.11 10.99
C LEU A 18 1.97 -4.45 12.40
N GLY A 19 0.99 -5.35 12.51
CA GLY A 19 0.40 -5.74 13.79
C GLY A 19 -0.33 -4.60 14.52
N LEU A 20 -0.75 -3.55 13.80
CA LEU A 20 -1.34 -2.33 14.37
C LEU A 20 -2.77 -2.53 14.90
N GLY A 21 -3.39 -3.66 14.57
CA GLY A 21 -4.78 -3.96 14.90
C GLY A 21 -5.73 -2.83 14.47
N LYS A 22 -6.70 -2.49 15.31
CA LYS A 22 -7.71 -1.45 14.97
C LYS A 22 -7.15 -0.02 14.88
N ARG A 23 -5.87 0.21 15.22
CA ARG A 23 -5.27 1.55 15.24
C ARG A 23 -5.27 2.16 13.83
N LEU A 24 -4.96 1.36 12.82
CA LEU A 24 -4.90 1.81 11.44
C LEU A 24 -6.29 1.84 10.75
N ASP A 25 -7.23 0.99 11.19
CA ASP A 25 -8.63 1.08 10.74
C ASP A 25 -9.29 2.39 11.17
N ALA A 26 -8.96 2.89 12.37
CA ALA A 26 -9.45 4.17 12.87
C ALA A 26 -8.77 5.39 12.24
N MET A 27 -7.70 5.20 11.46
CA MET A 27 -6.93 6.26 10.82
C MET A 27 -7.58 6.69 9.49
N GLU A 28 -7.66 7.99 9.24
CA GLU A 28 -8.21 8.54 7.99
C GLU A 28 -7.29 8.29 6.78
N SER A 29 -7.84 8.45 5.57
CA SER A 29 -7.15 8.16 4.31
C SER A 29 -5.90 9.03 4.03
N ASP A 30 -5.76 10.16 4.73
CA ASP A 30 -4.63 11.10 4.57
C ASP A 30 -3.58 10.96 5.68
N VAL A 31 -3.61 9.84 6.42
CA VAL A 31 -2.60 9.56 7.43
C VAL A 31 -1.25 9.33 6.77
N ILE A 32 -0.25 10.03 7.34
CA ILE A 32 1.16 9.85 7.04
C ILE A 32 1.57 8.50 7.63
N LEU A 33 2.11 7.61 6.80
CA LEU A 33 2.57 6.28 7.24
C LEU A 33 4.03 6.38 7.71
N LEU A 34 4.91 6.89 6.85
CA LEU A 34 6.33 7.09 7.16
C LEU A 34 6.55 8.16 8.22
N GLY A 35 7.23 7.78 9.31
CA GLY A 35 7.51 8.67 10.44
C GLY A 35 6.42 8.69 11.53
N ASN A 36 5.18 8.28 11.20
CA ASN A 36 4.11 8.14 12.19
C ASN A 36 3.94 6.69 12.67
N ILE A 37 4.35 5.72 11.84
CA ILE A 37 4.32 4.29 12.13
C ILE A 37 5.77 3.82 12.33
N PRO A 38 6.25 3.69 13.58
CA PRO A 38 7.61 3.20 13.85
C PRO A 38 7.81 1.74 13.42
N GLU A 39 6.74 0.96 13.29
CA GLU A 39 6.77 -0.43 12.83
C GLU A 39 7.03 -0.55 11.32
N LEU A 40 6.88 0.54 10.55
CA LEU A 40 7.14 0.56 9.11
C LEU A 40 8.66 0.66 8.86
N ASP A 41 9.34 -0.47 9.04
CA ASP A 41 10.77 -0.62 8.76
C ASP A 41 11.04 -1.15 7.34
N SER A 42 12.32 -1.30 6.98
CA SER A 42 12.71 -1.81 5.65
C SER A 42 12.23 -3.24 5.37
N VAL A 43 12.00 -4.07 6.39
CA VAL A 43 11.55 -5.46 6.25
C VAL A 43 10.02 -5.51 6.09
N ALA A 44 9.31 -4.67 6.83
CA ALA A 44 7.86 -4.48 6.72
C ALA A 44 7.48 -3.97 5.32
N VAL A 45 8.26 -3.02 4.75
CA VAL A 45 8.03 -2.52 3.39
C VAL A 45 8.03 -3.66 2.36
N VAL A 46 9.05 -4.53 2.39
CA VAL A 46 9.13 -5.69 1.49
C VAL A 46 7.92 -6.62 1.66
N THR A 47 7.52 -6.87 2.91
CA THR A 47 6.36 -7.72 3.22
C THR A 47 5.05 -7.13 2.70
N ILE A 48 4.87 -5.81 2.87
CA ILE A 48 3.70 -5.08 2.35
C ILE A 48 3.66 -5.18 0.83
N ILE A 49 4.79 -4.96 0.14
CA ILE A 49 4.87 -5.05 -1.32
C ILE A 49 4.46 -6.43 -1.79
N LEU A 50 5.03 -7.49 -1.21
CA LEU A 50 4.67 -8.87 -1.54
C LEU A 50 3.17 -9.14 -1.32
N ALA A 51 2.59 -8.63 -0.24
CA ALA A 51 1.16 -8.77 0.04
C ALA A 51 0.29 -8.01 -0.98
N LEU A 52 0.71 -6.81 -1.40
CA LEU A 52 0.03 -6.04 -2.44
C LEU A 52 0.10 -6.73 -3.80
N GLU A 53 1.28 -7.21 -4.20
CA GLU A 53 1.49 -7.96 -5.43
C GLU A 53 0.58 -9.18 -5.47
N GLN A 54 0.54 -9.99 -4.40
CA GLN A 54 -0.33 -11.16 -4.33
C GLN A 54 -1.81 -10.78 -4.37
N LYS A 55 -2.20 -9.76 -3.60
CA LYS A 55 -3.61 -9.36 -3.46
C LYS A 55 -4.20 -8.79 -4.75
N PHE A 56 -3.46 -7.90 -5.39
CA PHE A 56 -3.89 -7.21 -6.62
C PHE A 56 -3.39 -7.92 -7.88
N SER A 57 -2.59 -8.98 -7.71
CA SER A 57 -1.92 -9.71 -8.79
C SER A 57 -1.18 -8.77 -9.73
N ILE A 58 -0.47 -7.79 -9.15
CA ILE A 58 0.36 -6.79 -9.84
C ILE A 58 1.83 -7.14 -9.62
N SER A 59 2.72 -6.59 -10.45
CA SER A 59 4.16 -6.64 -10.21
C SER A 59 4.68 -5.25 -9.87
N ILE A 60 5.37 -5.14 -8.74
CA ILE A 60 5.96 -3.91 -8.23
C ILE A 60 7.47 -4.13 -8.22
N LYS A 61 8.23 -3.29 -8.91
CA LYS A 61 9.68 -3.39 -8.90
C LYS A 61 10.30 -2.58 -7.76
N ASP A 62 11.45 -3.03 -7.27
CA ASP A 62 12.18 -2.36 -6.19
C ASP A 62 12.58 -0.92 -6.53
N ASP A 63 12.79 -0.59 -7.81
CA ASP A 63 13.11 0.78 -8.26
C ASP A 63 11.90 1.73 -8.23
N GLU A 64 10.68 1.20 -8.18
CA GLU A 64 9.44 1.97 -8.09
C GLU A 64 9.01 2.22 -6.63
N VAL A 65 9.58 1.45 -5.72
CA VAL A 65 9.33 1.53 -4.29
C VAL A 65 10.28 2.56 -3.69
N SER A 66 9.70 3.61 -3.13
CA SER A 66 10.48 4.63 -2.43
C SER A 66 9.77 5.09 -1.17
N ALA A 67 10.50 5.81 -0.31
CA ALA A 67 9.92 6.46 0.86
C ALA A 67 8.72 7.37 0.49
N LYS A 68 8.67 7.94 -0.71
CA LYS A 68 7.54 8.76 -1.16
C LYS A 68 6.27 7.93 -1.40
N THR A 69 6.43 6.70 -1.91
CA THR A 69 5.30 5.78 -2.14
C THR A 69 4.64 5.39 -0.82
N PHE A 70 5.43 5.26 0.24
CA PHE A 70 4.99 4.94 1.61
C PHE A 70 4.84 6.17 2.51
N GLU A 71 4.88 7.39 1.97
CA GLU A 71 4.74 8.61 2.76
C GLU A 71 3.33 8.74 3.34
N LYS A 72 2.34 8.49 2.49
CA LYS A 72 0.91 8.58 2.83
C LYS A 72 0.16 7.38 2.31
N LEU A 73 -0.94 7.03 2.97
CA LEU A 73 -1.84 5.99 2.48
C LEU A 73 -2.39 6.34 1.08
N SER A 74 -2.75 7.60 0.84
CA SER A 74 -3.22 8.07 -0.47
C SER A 74 -2.18 7.86 -1.58
N SER A 75 -0.90 8.09 -1.30
CA SER A 75 0.20 7.83 -2.24
C SER A 75 0.30 6.34 -2.60
N LEU A 76 0.21 5.47 -1.60
CA LEU A 76 0.28 4.01 -1.80
C LEU A 76 -0.93 3.50 -2.59
N VAL A 77 -2.13 3.97 -2.28
CA VAL A 77 -3.34 3.60 -3.02
C VAL A 77 -3.23 4.03 -4.48
N ASN A 78 -2.83 5.29 -4.72
CA ASN A 78 -2.66 5.80 -6.08
C ASN A 78 -1.61 4.99 -6.87
N PHE A 79 -0.51 4.59 -6.22
CA PHE A 79 0.51 3.74 -6.82
C PHE A 79 -0.06 2.37 -7.25
N VAL A 80 -0.81 1.70 -6.38
CA VAL A 80 -1.45 0.41 -6.68
C VAL A 80 -2.47 0.55 -7.81
N GLU A 81 -3.23 1.64 -7.86
CA GLU A 81 -4.18 1.89 -8.94
C GLU A 81 -3.51 2.08 -10.30
N ILE A 82 -2.38 2.78 -10.33
CA ILE A 82 -1.57 2.92 -11.55
C ILE A 82 -1.10 1.53 -12.01
N LYS A 83 -0.58 0.70 -11.10
CA LYS A 83 -0.12 -0.66 -11.41
C LYS A 83 -1.23 -1.57 -11.93
N LEU A 84 -2.41 -1.48 -11.34
CA LEU A 84 -3.60 -2.20 -11.81
C LEU A 84 -3.99 -1.75 -13.23
N ALA A 85 -3.95 -0.45 -13.50
CA ALA A 85 -4.24 0.08 -14.83
C ALA A 85 -3.19 -0.37 -15.87
N GLU A 86 -1.90 -0.39 -15.53
CA GLU A 86 -0.83 -0.90 -16.39
C GLU A 86 -1.02 -2.38 -16.70
N LYS A 87 -1.28 -3.19 -15.67
CA LYS A 87 -1.58 -4.62 -15.82
C LYS A 87 -2.76 -4.86 -16.76
N ASN A 88 -3.86 -4.13 -16.56
CA ASN A 88 -5.06 -4.29 -17.38
C ASN A 88 -4.82 -3.93 -18.85
N ARG A 89 -3.86 -3.03 -19.14
CA ARG A 89 -3.45 -2.69 -20.52
C ARG A 89 -2.56 -3.75 -21.15
N GLN A 90 -1.81 -4.51 -20.38
CA GLN A 90 -0.94 -5.60 -20.87
C GLN A 90 -1.71 -6.89 -21.17
N LEU A 91 -2.90 -7.04 -20.59
CA LEU A 91 -3.79 -8.19 -20.77
C LEU A 91 -4.83 -8.00 -21.89
N ALA A 92 -4.85 -6.84 -22.56
CA ALA A 92 -5.76 -6.49 -23.64
C ALA A 92 -5.07 -6.58 -25.02
#